data_AF-A0A9X5XHT6-F1
#
_entry.id   AF-A0A9X5XHT6-F1
#
_cell.length_a   1.000
_cell.length_b   1.000
_cell.length_c   1.000
_cell.angle_alpha   90.00
_cell.angle_beta   90.00
_cell.angle_gamma   90.00
#
_symmetry.space_group_name_H-M   'P 1'
#
loop_
_entity.id
_entity.type
_entity.pdbx_description
1 polymer ?
#
loop_
_entity_poly.entity_id
_entity_poly.type
_entity_poly.pdbx_seq_one_letter_code
_entity_poly.pdbx_strand_id
1 'polypeptide(L)'
;IFHQYYTVALAPYIAAVVGMGATVLWEERSKVWASLTLAGAVTATAAWGYVLLNRTPTYLPWLKWLVLIGGLVGALGLIFAARLGRQLALAAVGLSFVASVAGPTAYTLSTVNTGHTGSIVTAGPAGASMMGGRGGPGGGMRGGFPGGGNTRGQNQQGGNGTTQQGGGMGRPPTGGTGGFPGQNQQGNGNTQGQNQQGGMPGGGAMGEGGMGGGGVGGLLNGATVSSAAKKLLETNAGDYTWAAAAVGSQNSASYQLATGKPVMAIGGFNGTDPSPTLAQFKKYVTDGKIHYFISGGGMGGGNSSSTTSTSSQISSWVTANFKKVTVGSATFYDLTQPTK
;
A
#
# COMPACT_ATOMS: atom_id res chain seq x y z
N ILE A 1 -10.56 -2.00 13.41
CA ILE A 1 -10.27 -1.53 12.04
C ILE A 1 -11.10 -0.26 11.84
N PHE A 2 -10.46 0.90 11.75
CA PHE A 2 -11.17 2.13 11.39
C PHE A 2 -11.21 2.20 9.87
N HIS A 3 -12.42 2.20 9.31
CA HIS A 3 -12.60 2.41 7.90
C HIS A 3 -13.01 3.85 7.64
N GLN A 4 -12.39 4.46 6.62
CA GLN A 4 -12.60 5.86 6.25
C GLN A 4 -14.06 6.18 5.88
N TYR A 5 -14.91 5.18 5.60
CA TYR A 5 -16.34 5.40 5.35
C TYR A 5 -17.11 5.89 6.58
N TYR A 6 -16.68 5.55 7.81
CA TYR A 6 -17.36 6.02 9.01
C TYR A 6 -17.27 7.55 9.16
N THR A 7 -16.16 8.15 8.74
CA THR A 7 -15.99 9.61 8.78
C THR A 7 -16.84 10.33 7.72
N VAL A 8 -17.16 9.67 6.61
CA VAL A 8 -18.03 10.24 5.56
C VAL A 8 -19.47 10.37 6.04
N ALA A 9 -19.96 9.39 6.81
CA ALA A 9 -21.33 9.41 7.34
C ALA A 9 -21.62 10.62 8.27
N LEU A 10 -20.58 11.21 8.87
CA LEU A 10 -20.72 12.38 9.75
C LEU A 10 -20.81 13.71 8.99
N ALA A 11 -20.47 13.75 7.70
CA ALA A 11 -20.40 14.97 6.91
C ALA A 11 -21.67 15.85 6.93
N PRO A 12 -22.90 15.32 6.71
CA PRO A 12 -24.10 16.17 6.70
C PRO A 12 -24.39 16.80 8.06
N TYR A 13 -24.16 16.06 9.16
CA TYR A 13 -24.36 16.57 10.52
C TYR A 13 -23.35 17.66 10.86
N ILE A 14 -22.08 17.48 10.49
CA ILE A 14 -21.04 18.50 10.67
C ILE A 14 -21.39 19.75 9.84
N ALA A 15 -21.84 19.59 8.60
CA ALA A 15 -22.22 20.72 7.74
C ALA A 15 -23.37 21.54 8.36
N ALA A 16 -24.39 20.87 8.91
CA ALA A 16 -25.48 21.54 9.60
C ALA A 16 -25.00 22.34 10.82
N VAL A 17 -24.15 21.75 11.67
CA VAL A 17 -23.59 22.43 12.87
C VAL A 17 -22.72 23.62 12.48
N VAL A 18 -21.86 23.46 11.46
CA VAL A 18 -21.02 24.55 10.95
C VAL A 18 -21.88 25.69 10.39
N GLY A 19 -22.93 25.37 9.62
CA GLY A 19 -23.85 26.38 9.08
C GLY A 19 -24.60 27.16 10.16
N MET A 20 -25.15 26.45 11.15
CA MET A 20 -25.83 27.09 12.30
C MET A 20 -24.86 27.96 13.11
N GLY A 21 -23.69 27.43 13.48
CA GLY A 21 -22.69 28.17 14.25
C GLY A 21 -22.18 29.41 13.52
N ALA A 22 -21.89 29.29 12.22
CA ALA A 22 -21.46 30.43 11.41
C ALA A 22 -22.55 31.52 11.32
N THR A 23 -23.83 31.12 11.22
CA THR A 23 -24.96 32.06 11.18
C THR A 23 -25.09 32.84 12.49
N VAL A 24 -25.05 32.14 13.63
CA VAL A 24 -25.11 32.78 14.97
C VAL A 24 -23.95 33.75 15.18
N LEU A 25 -22.72 33.33 14.84
CA LEU A 25 -21.55 34.20 14.98
C LEU A 25 -21.60 35.42 14.05
N TRP A 26 -22.19 35.26 12.86
CA TRP A 26 -22.35 36.36 11.90
C TRP A 26 -23.38 37.39 12.37
N GLU A 27 -24.49 36.94 12.95
CA GLU A 27 -25.48 37.84 13.57
C GLU A 27 -24.84 38.65 14.71
N GLU A 28 -23.97 38.01 15.49
CA GLU A 28 -23.28 38.60 16.63
C GLU A 28 -21.92 39.26 16.30
N ARG A 29 -21.62 39.46 15.01
CA ARG A 29 -20.30 39.94 14.53
C ARG A 29 -19.83 41.29 15.09
N SER A 30 -20.71 42.09 15.71
CA SER A 30 -20.33 43.32 16.41
C SER A 30 -19.67 43.06 17.76
N LYS A 31 -19.89 41.88 18.35
CA LYS A 31 -19.22 41.44 19.57
C LYS A 31 -17.83 40.90 19.22
N VAL A 32 -16.81 41.39 19.94
CA VAL A 32 -15.40 41.03 19.69
C VAL A 32 -15.16 39.53 19.76
N TRP A 33 -15.80 38.82 20.70
CA TRP A 33 -15.62 37.37 20.82
C TRP A 33 -16.15 36.64 19.58
N ALA A 34 -17.28 37.05 19.01
CA ALA A 34 -17.89 36.38 17.86
C ALA A 34 -17.06 36.57 16.59
N SER A 35 -16.58 37.80 16.35
CA SER A 35 -15.71 38.09 15.21
C SER A 35 -14.35 37.39 15.32
N LEU A 36 -13.78 37.31 16.53
CA LEU A 36 -12.57 36.53 16.79
C LEU A 36 -12.79 35.02 16.63
N THR A 37 -13.95 34.48 17.02
CA THR A 37 -14.28 33.06 16.80
C THR A 37 -14.39 32.75 15.31
N LEU A 38 -15.06 33.59 14.52
CA LEU A 38 -15.12 33.43 13.05
C LEU A 38 -13.74 33.47 12.42
N ALA A 39 -12.95 34.49 12.76
CA ALA A 39 -11.59 34.64 12.25
C ALA A 39 -10.68 33.47 12.65
N GLY A 40 -10.79 33.00 13.90
CA GLY A 40 -10.06 31.85 14.41
C GLY A 40 -10.43 30.56 13.68
N ALA A 41 -11.73 30.32 13.44
CA ALA A 41 -12.20 29.15 12.70
C ALA A 41 -11.66 29.15 11.26
N VAL A 42 -11.78 30.26 10.53
CA VAL A 42 -11.24 30.39 9.16
C VAL A 42 -9.72 30.21 9.13
N THR A 43 -9.01 30.80 10.09
CA THR A 43 -7.55 30.66 10.21
C THR A 43 -7.14 29.21 10.44
N ALA A 44 -7.82 28.51 11.35
CA ALA A 44 -7.57 27.10 11.61
C ALA A 44 -7.85 26.23 10.38
N THR A 45 -8.96 26.47 9.67
CA THR A 45 -9.28 25.77 8.42
C THR A 45 -8.23 26.03 7.34
N ALA A 46 -7.80 27.27 7.15
CA ALA A 46 -6.81 27.65 6.16
C ALA A 46 -5.43 27.04 6.47
N ALA A 47 -5.00 27.08 7.73
CA ALA A 47 -3.75 26.48 8.18
C ALA A 47 -3.77 24.95 8.00
N TRP A 48 -4.87 24.29 8.37
CA TRP A 48 -5.00 22.85 8.14
C TRP A 48 -5.07 22.49 6.66
N GLY A 49 -5.78 23.28 5.85
CA GLY A 49 -5.82 23.16 4.41
C GLY A 49 -4.42 23.26 3.77
N TYR A 50 -3.61 24.22 4.21
CA TYR A 50 -2.21 24.34 3.80
C TYR A 50 -1.41 23.08 4.16
N VAL A 51 -1.52 22.59 5.40
CA VAL A 51 -0.81 21.38 5.85
C VAL A 51 -1.17 20.17 4.99
N LEU A 52 -2.46 19.99 4.68
CA LEU A 52 -2.93 18.89 3.83
C LEU A 52 -2.42 19.02 2.40
N LEU A 53 -2.55 20.20 1.79
CA LEU A 53 -2.07 20.45 0.42
C LEU A 53 -0.55 20.33 0.30
N ASN A 54 0.19 20.65 1.37
CA ASN A 54 1.65 20.52 1.38
C ASN A 54 2.14 19.06 1.45
N ARG A 55 1.26 18.09 1.70
CA ARG A 55 1.59 16.65 1.56
C ARG A 55 1.70 16.22 0.10
N THR A 56 1.12 16.99 -0.81
CA THR A 56 1.14 16.75 -2.25
C THR A 56 1.68 18.01 -2.95
N PRO A 57 2.94 18.41 -2.70
CA PRO A 57 3.44 19.74 -3.04
C PRO A 57 3.52 20.02 -4.54
N THR A 58 3.51 18.98 -5.38
CA THR A 58 3.50 19.07 -6.84
C THR A 58 2.08 19.21 -7.43
N TYR A 59 1.04 18.85 -6.67
CA TYR A 59 -0.35 18.99 -7.10
C TYR A 59 -0.86 20.39 -6.77
N LEU A 60 -1.08 21.21 -7.82
CA LEU A 60 -1.51 22.61 -7.70
C LEU A 60 -0.66 23.38 -6.66
N PRO A 61 0.66 23.56 -6.90
CA PRO A 61 1.60 24.08 -5.89
C PRO A 61 1.24 25.46 -5.34
N TRP A 62 0.51 26.26 -6.11
CA TRP A 62 0.03 27.59 -5.73
C TRP A 62 -1.19 27.55 -4.80
N LEU A 63 -1.98 26.48 -4.81
CA LEU A 63 -3.27 26.40 -4.12
C LEU A 63 -3.11 26.50 -2.60
N LYS A 64 -2.06 25.89 -2.05
CA LYS A 64 -1.76 25.97 -0.61
C LYS A 64 -1.56 27.43 -0.16
N TRP A 65 -0.91 28.24 -0.99
CA TRP A 65 -0.68 29.65 -0.70
C TRP A 65 -1.96 30.46 -0.89
N LEU A 66 -2.76 30.18 -1.91
CA LEU A 66 -4.07 30.82 -2.07
C LEU A 66 -4.97 30.56 -0.86
N VAL A 67 -5.05 29.30 -0.40
CA VAL A 67 -5.85 28.91 0.77
C VAL A 67 -5.34 29.61 2.03
N LEU A 68 -4.02 29.60 2.27
CA LEU A 68 -3.44 30.20 3.47
C LEU A 68 -3.61 31.72 3.48
N ILE A 69 -3.14 32.40 2.43
CA ILE A 69 -3.16 33.86 2.35
C ILE A 69 -4.60 34.36 2.26
N GLY A 70 -5.42 33.77 1.39
CA GLY A 70 -6.84 34.11 1.26
C GLY A 70 -7.61 33.90 2.56
N GLY A 71 -7.35 32.79 3.26
CA GLY A 71 -7.94 32.51 4.57
C GLY A 71 -7.55 33.53 5.64
N LEU A 72 -6.27 33.90 5.73
CA LEU A 72 -5.79 34.90 6.70
C LEU A 72 -6.33 36.31 6.39
N VAL A 73 -6.35 36.71 5.12
CA VAL A 73 -6.93 38.00 4.69
C VAL A 73 -8.43 38.04 4.96
N GLY A 74 -9.15 36.97 4.63
CA GLY A 74 -10.57 36.84 4.93
C GLY A 74 -10.84 36.90 6.44
N ALA A 75 -10.07 36.16 7.24
CA ALA A 75 -10.17 36.18 8.70
C ALA A 75 -9.93 37.58 9.29
N LEU A 76 -8.93 38.31 8.79
CA LEU A 76 -8.71 39.70 9.18
C LEU A 76 -9.91 40.60 8.82
N GLY A 77 -10.47 40.41 7.63
CA GLY A 77 -11.69 41.10 7.22
C GLY A 77 -12.89 40.79 8.13
N LEU A 78 -13.02 39.55 8.61
CA LEU A 78 -14.08 39.13 9.52
C LEU A 78 -13.98 39.79 10.90
N ILE A 79 -12.77 40.04 11.42
CA ILE A 79 -12.56 40.77 12.69
C ILE A 79 -13.19 42.16 12.62
N PHE A 80 -13.07 42.83 11.46
CA PHE A 80 -13.59 44.17 11.24
C PHE A 80 -14.93 44.20 10.51
N ALA A 81 -15.59 43.05 10.28
CA ALA A 81 -16.80 42.97 9.45
C ALA A 81 -17.95 43.87 9.93
N ALA A 82 -18.05 44.14 11.23
CA ALA A 82 -19.06 45.05 11.79
C ALA A 82 -18.77 46.54 11.53
N ARG A 83 -17.52 46.89 11.19
CA ARG A 83 -17.07 48.26 10.91
C ARG A 83 -16.88 48.54 9.42
N LEU A 84 -16.85 47.49 8.60
CA LEU A 84 -16.72 47.58 7.15
C LEU A 84 -18.06 47.88 6.49
N GLY A 85 -18.03 48.56 5.34
CA GLY A 85 -19.20 48.67 4.47
C GLY A 85 -19.65 47.31 3.96
N ARG A 86 -20.96 47.16 3.66
CA ARG A 86 -21.59 45.88 3.25
C ARG A 86 -20.80 45.12 2.18
N GLN A 87 -20.28 45.82 1.16
CA GLN A 87 -19.54 45.19 0.07
C GLN A 87 -18.23 44.54 0.54
N LEU A 88 -17.47 45.23 1.38
CA LEU A 88 -16.21 44.72 1.93
C LEU A 88 -16.46 43.56 2.91
N ALA A 89 -17.53 43.64 3.71
CA ALA A 89 -17.93 42.55 4.59
C ALA A 89 -18.32 41.29 3.80
N LEU A 90 -19.09 41.43 2.71
CA LEU A 90 -19.43 40.32 1.81
C LEU A 90 -18.19 39.77 1.09
N ALA A 91 -17.25 40.62 0.68
CA ALA A 91 -16.00 40.19 0.08
C ALA A 91 -15.15 39.37 1.07
N ALA A 92 -15.06 39.78 2.34
CA ALA A 92 -14.36 39.02 3.38
C ALA A 92 -15.01 37.64 3.59
N VAL A 93 -16.34 37.58 3.69
CA VAL A 93 -17.08 36.31 3.80
C VAL A 93 -16.84 35.42 2.58
N GLY A 94 -16.96 35.97 1.37
CA GLY A 94 -16.74 35.23 0.13
C GLY A 94 -15.32 34.68 0.02
N LEU A 95 -14.31 35.49 0.36
CA LEU A 95 -12.91 35.07 0.36
C LEU A 95 -12.65 33.96 1.39
N SER A 96 -13.17 34.11 2.61
CA SER A 96 -13.07 33.08 3.65
C SER A 96 -13.73 31.77 3.20
N PHE A 97 -14.93 31.84 2.62
CA PHE A 97 -15.63 30.68 2.11
C PHE A 97 -14.83 29.96 1.02
N VAL A 98 -14.37 30.70 0.00
CA VAL A 98 -13.55 30.17 -1.09
C VAL A 98 -12.29 29.51 -0.55
N ALA A 99 -11.56 30.17 0.35
CA ALA A 99 -10.35 29.61 0.96
C ALA A 99 -10.63 28.30 1.72
N SER A 100 -11.75 28.21 2.45
CA SER A 100 -12.14 27.02 3.21
C SER A 100 -12.52 25.83 2.33
N VAL A 101 -13.13 26.05 1.16
CA VAL A 101 -13.62 24.96 0.29
C VAL A 101 -12.68 24.61 -0.87
N ALA A 102 -11.72 25.47 -1.22
CA ALA A 102 -10.87 25.25 -2.39
C ALA A 102 -10.01 23.97 -2.30
N GLY A 103 -9.43 23.68 -1.14
CA GLY A 103 -8.66 22.44 -0.90
C GLY A 103 -9.50 21.17 -1.06
N PRO A 104 -10.60 21.01 -0.29
CA PRO A 104 -11.54 19.90 -0.45
C PRO A 104 -12.07 19.76 -1.89
N THR A 105 -12.43 20.87 -2.54
CA THR A 105 -12.91 20.86 -3.92
C THR A 105 -11.85 20.33 -4.88
N ALA A 106 -10.60 20.77 -4.74
CA ALA A 106 -9.49 20.28 -5.57
C ALA A 106 -9.24 18.78 -5.35
N TYR A 107 -9.38 18.28 -4.12
CA TYR A 107 -9.24 16.84 -3.85
C TYR A 107 -10.41 16.04 -4.39
N THR A 108 -11.64 16.56 -4.28
CA THR A 108 -12.83 15.94 -4.89
C THR A 108 -12.67 15.84 -6.40
N LEU A 109 -12.28 16.92 -7.08
CA LEU A 109 -12.06 16.91 -8.53
C LEU A 109 -10.95 15.92 -8.93
N SER A 110 -9.84 15.88 -8.19
CA SER A 110 -8.80 14.86 -8.43
C SER A 110 -9.36 13.46 -8.28
N THR A 111 -10.16 13.21 -7.25
CA THR A 111 -10.69 11.88 -6.94
C THR A 111 -11.69 11.43 -8.01
N VAL A 112 -12.60 12.30 -8.44
CA VAL A 112 -13.63 11.98 -9.44
C VAL A 112 -13.02 11.78 -10.84
N ASN A 113 -11.94 12.50 -11.17
CA ASN A 113 -11.29 12.43 -12.48
C ASN A 113 -10.19 11.38 -12.58
N THR A 114 -9.92 10.60 -11.52
CA THR A 114 -8.91 9.54 -11.52
C THR A 114 -9.56 8.17 -11.36
N GLY A 115 -9.12 7.20 -12.16
CA GLY A 115 -9.51 5.82 -11.97
C GLY A 115 -8.85 5.25 -10.71
N HIS A 116 -9.63 4.59 -9.86
CA HIS A 116 -9.15 3.98 -8.62
C HIS A 116 -9.21 2.46 -8.70
N THR A 117 -8.26 1.80 -8.04
CA THR A 117 -8.19 0.34 -7.91
C THR A 117 -7.97 -0.05 -6.46
N GLY A 118 -8.52 -1.18 -6.03
CA GLY A 118 -8.43 -1.66 -4.65
C GLY A 118 -9.64 -1.28 -3.80
N SER A 119 -9.61 -1.66 -2.52
CA SER A 119 -10.77 -1.54 -1.61
C SER A 119 -10.86 -0.21 -0.88
N ILE A 120 -9.78 0.57 -0.90
CA ILE A 120 -9.70 1.84 -0.18
C ILE A 120 -9.35 2.94 -1.19
N VAL A 121 -10.40 3.60 -1.68
CA VAL A 121 -10.26 4.83 -2.46
C VAL A 121 -9.86 5.93 -1.49
N THR A 122 -8.72 6.58 -1.72
CA THR A 122 -8.29 7.72 -0.89
C THR A 122 -8.48 9.02 -1.64
N ALA A 123 -9.02 10.02 -0.96
CA ALA A 123 -9.31 11.31 -1.58
C ALA A 123 -8.02 12.10 -1.88
N GLY A 124 -7.98 12.71 -3.06
CA GLY A 124 -6.89 13.57 -3.53
C GLY A 124 -5.94 12.89 -4.53
N PRO A 125 -4.90 13.61 -4.96
CA PRO A 125 -3.90 13.07 -5.89
C PRO A 125 -3.05 11.97 -5.22
N ALA A 126 -2.26 11.25 -6.03
CA ALA A 126 -1.32 10.25 -5.53
C ALA A 126 -0.43 10.83 -4.41
N GLY A 127 -0.36 10.13 -3.27
CA GLY A 127 0.38 10.56 -2.08
C GLY A 127 -0.44 11.27 -1.00
N ALA A 128 -1.68 11.70 -1.29
CA ALA A 128 -2.57 12.31 -0.29
C ALA A 128 -2.90 11.38 0.89
N SER A 129 -2.84 10.06 0.65
CA SER A 129 -3.20 8.98 1.57
C SER A 129 -2.15 8.62 2.62
N MET A 130 -0.94 9.19 2.56
CA MET A 130 0.12 8.94 3.55
C MET A 130 -0.21 9.65 4.87
N MET A 131 -1.19 9.11 5.60
CA MET A 131 -1.60 9.59 6.91
C MET A 131 -0.61 9.08 7.95
N GLY A 132 0.32 9.93 8.37
CA GLY A 132 1.06 9.77 9.63
C GLY A 132 2.40 9.03 9.57
N GLY A 133 3.36 9.58 8.82
CA GLY A 133 4.78 9.44 9.16
C GLY A 133 5.28 10.82 9.60
N ARG A 134 5.68 10.97 10.86
CA ARG A 134 6.30 12.19 11.38
C ARG A 134 7.59 12.44 10.61
N GLY A 135 7.52 13.25 9.55
CA GLY A 135 8.67 13.77 8.83
C GLY A 135 9.42 14.75 9.74
N GLY A 136 10.31 14.22 10.56
CA GLY A 136 11.35 14.99 11.22
C GLY A 136 12.41 15.41 10.20
N PRO A 137 12.96 16.64 10.28
CA PRO A 137 14.00 17.07 9.38
C PRO A 137 15.33 16.41 9.80
N GLY A 138 15.93 15.63 8.89
CA GLY A 138 17.27 15.09 9.03
C GLY A 138 17.33 13.59 9.31
N GLY A 139 17.63 12.80 8.27
CA GLY A 139 17.89 11.38 8.36
C GLY A 139 18.60 10.90 7.10
N GLY A 140 19.91 11.18 7.03
CA GLY A 140 20.76 10.77 5.93
C GLY A 140 20.80 9.26 5.75
N MET A 141 21.04 8.85 4.51
CA MET A 141 21.23 7.48 4.08
C MET A 141 22.21 6.71 4.96
N ARG A 142 21.76 5.64 5.62
CA ARG A 142 22.60 4.50 5.99
C ARG A 142 21.73 3.26 6.22
N GLY A 143 21.69 2.40 5.21
CA GLY A 143 21.00 1.12 5.24
C GLY A 143 21.56 0.19 4.17
N GLY A 144 22.87 -0.07 4.24
CA GLY A 144 23.50 -1.13 3.48
C GLY A 144 23.22 -2.49 4.13
N PHE A 145 22.88 -3.46 3.29
CA PHE A 145 22.72 -4.88 3.63
C PHE A 145 23.87 -5.42 4.48
N PRO A 146 23.59 -6.43 5.33
CA PRO A 146 24.53 -7.53 5.45
C PRO A 146 23.82 -8.88 5.28
N GLY A 147 24.06 -9.51 4.13
CA GLY A 147 23.98 -10.96 3.99
C GLY A 147 25.33 -11.59 4.32
N GLY A 148 25.29 -12.72 5.03
CA GLY A 148 26.24 -13.84 4.96
C GLY A 148 27.72 -13.59 5.26
N GLY A 149 28.21 -14.13 6.38
CA GLY A 149 29.66 -14.29 6.57
C GLY A 149 30.08 -14.83 7.95
N ASN A 150 30.35 -16.14 7.98
CA ASN A 150 31.34 -16.85 8.79
C ASN A 150 31.62 -16.40 10.25
N THR A 151 31.13 -17.20 11.20
CA THR A 151 31.66 -17.32 12.55
C THR A 151 33.00 -18.08 12.56
N ARG A 152 34.10 -17.43 12.96
CA ARG A 152 35.31 -18.08 13.49
C ARG A 152 36.16 -17.12 14.34
N GLY A 153 36.42 -17.53 15.59
CA GLY A 153 37.49 -17.04 16.49
C GLY A 153 37.24 -15.64 17.09
N GLN A 154 37.56 -15.30 18.33
CA GLN A 154 38.50 -15.83 19.32
C GLN A 154 38.16 -15.27 20.71
N ASN A 155 38.40 -16.10 21.74
CA ASN A 155 38.93 -15.83 23.08
C ASN A 155 38.55 -14.55 23.87
N GLN A 156 38.01 -14.76 25.08
CA GLN A 156 38.56 -14.33 26.40
C GLN A 156 37.56 -14.70 27.51
N GLN A 157 37.87 -15.70 28.35
CA GLN A 157 38.50 -15.59 29.68
C GLN A 157 37.58 -15.10 30.82
N GLY A 158 37.27 -16.04 31.73
CA GLY A 158 37.24 -15.83 33.19
C GLY A 158 35.90 -15.56 33.87
N GLY A 159 35.47 -16.44 34.80
CA GLY A 159 34.46 -16.06 35.82
C GLY A 159 33.59 -17.14 36.49
N ASN A 160 34.21 -18.12 37.16
CA ASN A 160 33.85 -18.78 38.43
C ASN A 160 32.40 -19.16 38.88
N GLY A 161 32.22 -20.43 39.32
CA GLY A 161 31.32 -20.90 40.41
C GLY A 161 30.12 -21.78 40.01
N THR A 162 30.20 -23.13 39.93
CA THR A 162 29.86 -24.17 40.97
C THR A 162 28.41 -24.10 41.50
N THR A 163 27.54 -25.12 41.59
CA THR A 163 27.51 -26.61 41.51
C THR A 163 25.99 -26.99 41.45
N GLN A 164 25.47 -28.14 41.02
CA GLN A 164 25.51 -29.43 41.73
C GLN A 164 24.61 -30.50 41.05
N GLN A 165 25.16 -31.73 41.00
CA GLN A 165 24.55 -33.07 41.15
C GLN A 165 23.83 -33.83 40.03
N GLY A 166 24.36 -35.06 39.88
CA GLY A 166 23.67 -36.30 39.50
C GLY A 166 23.90 -36.71 38.05
N GLY A 167 24.52 -37.82 37.67
CA GLY A 167 24.90 -39.06 38.35
C GLY A 167 24.74 -40.22 37.35
N GLY A 168 25.70 -41.16 37.29
CA GLY A 168 25.60 -42.44 36.55
C GLY A 168 26.44 -42.47 35.25
N MET A 169 27.67 -43.01 35.27
CA MET A 169 28.08 -44.43 35.15
C MET A 169 28.05 -44.99 33.72
N GLY A 170 29.21 -45.47 33.22
CA GLY A 170 29.25 -46.63 32.31
C GLY A 170 30.23 -46.68 31.12
N ARG A 171 31.56 -46.68 31.37
CA ARG A 171 32.66 -47.46 30.71
C ARG A 171 32.91 -47.40 29.15
N PRO A 172 34.15 -47.74 28.69
CA PRO A 172 34.74 -47.37 27.39
C PRO A 172 35.11 -48.63 26.52
N PRO A 173 36.16 -48.64 25.66
CA PRO A 173 36.33 -48.04 24.31
C PRO A 173 36.73 -49.10 23.23
N THR A 174 36.68 -48.75 21.93
CA THR A 174 37.47 -49.39 20.84
C THR A 174 37.23 -48.53 19.59
N GLY A 175 38.19 -48.07 18.77
CA GLY A 175 39.42 -48.68 18.25
C GLY A 175 39.25 -48.77 16.73
N GLY A 176 40.09 -48.09 15.92
CA GLY A 176 39.96 -48.14 14.46
C GLY A 176 40.90 -47.19 13.72
N THR A 177 42.01 -47.75 13.27
CA THR A 177 43.20 -47.13 12.65
C THR A 177 43.12 -47.12 11.12
N GLY A 178 43.85 -46.20 10.47
CA GLY A 178 44.35 -46.31 9.08
C GLY A 178 43.97 -45.10 8.22
N GLY A 179 44.84 -44.44 7.44
CA GLY A 179 46.26 -44.62 7.14
C GLY A 179 46.62 -43.84 5.85
N PHE A 180 47.53 -42.86 5.98
CA PHE A 180 48.64 -42.50 5.06
C PHE A 180 48.40 -41.86 3.65
N PRO A 181 49.42 -41.15 3.06
CA PRO A 181 49.32 -39.72 2.75
C PRO A 181 49.92 -39.32 1.36
N GLY A 182 50.06 -38.00 1.13
CA GLY A 182 50.93 -37.39 0.10
C GLY A 182 50.20 -36.25 -0.64
N GLN A 183 50.78 -35.10 -1.01
CA GLN A 183 52.18 -34.70 -1.14
C GLN A 183 52.24 -33.16 -1.26
N ASN A 184 53.35 -32.59 -0.82
CA ASN A 184 53.74 -31.17 -0.86
C ASN A 184 53.65 -30.51 -2.25
N GLN A 185 53.40 -29.19 -2.31
CA GLN A 185 54.44 -28.25 -2.76
C GLN A 185 54.12 -26.77 -2.49
N GLN A 186 55.17 -26.10 -2.01
CA GLN A 186 55.34 -24.68 -1.71
C GLN A 186 55.32 -23.79 -2.95
N GLY A 187 54.98 -22.51 -2.76
CA GLY A 187 55.27 -21.44 -3.71
C GLY A 187 54.95 -20.07 -3.14
N ASN A 188 55.94 -19.47 -2.48
CA ASN A 188 55.91 -18.18 -1.79
C ASN A 188 56.10 -17.01 -2.79
N GLY A 189 55.51 -15.83 -2.54
CA GLY A 189 55.77 -14.64 -3.37
C GLY A 189 55.06 -13.38 -2.89
N ASN A 190 55.66 -12.70 -1.92
CA ASN A 190 55.30 -11.37 -1.43
C ASN A 190 55.85 -10.29 -2.38
N THR A 191 55.11 -9.21 -2.66
CA THR A 191 55.68 -7.87 -2.88
C THR A 191 54.61 -6.79 -2.73
N GLN A 192 55.07 -5.64 -2.26
CA GLN A 192 54.36 -4.66 -1.44
C GLN A 192 54.33 -3.31 -2.17
N GLY A 193 53.17 -2.65 -2.14
CA GLY A 193 53.03 -1.19 -2.10
C GLY A 193 53.05 -0.41 -3.42
N GLN A 194 51.99 0.35 -3.69
CA GLN A 194 52.08 1.81 -3.89
C GLN A 194 50.69 2.47 -3.93
N ASN A 195 50.55 3.52 -3.11
CA ASN A 195 49.48 4.51 -3.14
C ASN A 195 49.50 5.30 -4.45
N GLN A 196 48.34 5.59 -5.03
CA GLN A 196 48.13 6.83 -5.80
C GLN A 196 46.66 7.27 -5.72
N GLN A 197 46.48 8.46 -5.14
CA GLN A 197 45.29 9.29 -5.19
C GLN A 197 45.11 9.85 -6.60
N GLY A 198 43.86 10.01 -7.06
CA GLY A 198 43.56 10.91 -8.17
C GLY A 198 42.19 10.71 -8.80
N GLY A 199 41.32 11.72 -8.65
CA GLY A 199 40.43 12.16 -9.74
C GLY A 199 39.01 11.62 -9.75
N MET A 200 38.07 12.40 -9.19
CA MET A 200 36.72 12.50 -9.74
C MET A 200 36.77 13.19 -11.11
N PRO A 201 35.95 12.73 -12.06
CA PRO A 201 35.24 13.66 -12.93
C PRO A 201 33.73 13.47 -12.75
N GLY A 202 33.05 14.58 -12.51
CA GLY A 202 31.59 14.63 -12.48
C GLY A 202 30.97 14.68 -13.88
N GLY A 203 29.65 14.53 -13.88
CA GLY A 203 28.75 15.12 -14.88
C GLY A 203 28.49 14.29 -16.13
N GLY A 204 27.40 13.53 -16.12
CA GLY A 204 26.86 12.92 -17.34
C GLY A 204 25.60 12.10 -17.10
N ALA A 205 24.45 12.72 -17.36
CA ALA A 205 23.17 12.13 -17.77
C ALA A 205 22.83 10.67 -17.35
N MET A 206 21.90 10.54 -16.41
CA MET A 206 20.90 9.46 -16.44
C MET A 206 19.53 10.17 -16.47
N GLY A 207 18.81 10.23 -17.59
CA GLY A 207 18.60 9.15 -18.55
C GLY A 207 17.49 8.27 -18.03
N GLU A 208 16.28 8.75 -18.22
CA GLU A 208 14.99 8.06 -18.20
C GLU A 208 15.11 6.51 -18.23
N GLY A 209 15.07 5.90 -17.05
CA GLY A 209 15.16 4.46 -16.87
C GLY A 209 13.97 3.96 -16.05
N GLY A 210 12.81 3.86 -16.70
CA GLY A 210 11.62 3.22 -16.15
C GLY A 210 11.89 1.74 -15.84
N MET A 211 12.22 1.43 -14.59
CA MET A 211 12.14 0.06 -14.10
C MET A 211 10.68 -0.26 -13.79
N GLY A 212 10.08 -1.05 -14.68
CA GLY A 212 8.72 -1.55 -14.59
C GLY A 212 8.48 -2.33 -13.29
N GLY A 213 7.85 -1.66 -12.33
CA GLY A 213 7.17 -2.31 -11.22
C GLY A 213 5.80 -2.81 -11.70
N GLY A 214 5.78 -3.98 -12.33
CA GLY A 214 4.54 -4.74 -12.51
C GLY A 214 4.03 -5.19 -11.14
N GLY A 215 3.36 -4.27 -10.44
CA GLY A 215 2.90 -4.44 -9.07
C GLY A 215 1.91 -5.58 -8.96
N VAL A 216 2.39 -6.69 -8.43
CA VAL A 216 1.61 -7.76 -7.84
C VAL A 216 0.74 -7.14 -6.73
N GLY A 217 -0.58 -7.25 -6.88
CA GLY A 217 -1.56 -6.68 -5.95
C GLY A 217 -1.36 -7.16 -4.51
N GLY A 218 -1.19 -6.23 -3.57
CA GLY A 218 -1.17 -6.52 -2.13
C GLY A 218 -2.57 -6.69 -1.54
N LEU A 219 -2.68 -7.02 -0.26
CA LEU A 219 -3.98 -7.23 0.43
C LEU A 219 -5.01 -6.12 0.19
N LEU A 220 -4.55 -4.88 0.04
CA LEU A 220 -5.38 -3.70 -0.16
C LEU A 220 -5.40 -3.20 -1.62
N ASN A 221 -4.39 -3.60 -2.41
CA ASN A 221 -4.18 -3.17 -3.79
C ASN A 221 -4.60 -4.31 -4.72
N GLY A 222 -5.66 -4.12 -5.52
CA GLY A 222 -6.10 -5.15 -6.46
C GLY A 222 -5.02 -5.56 -7.47
N ALA A 223 -5.22 -6.67 -8.19
CA ALA A 223 -4.31 -7.08 -9.26
C ALA A 223 -4.31 -6.08 -10.44
N THR A 224 -3.15 -5.92 -11.08
CA THR A 224 -3.05 -5.22 -12.37
C THR A 224 -3.36 -6.19 -13.49
N VAL A 225 -4.35 -5.88 -14.33
CA VAL A 225 -4.82 -6.78 -15.41
C VAL A 225 -4.25 -6.32 -16.75
N SER A 226 -3.45 -7.16 -17.41
CA SER A 226 -2.91 -6.85 -18.74
C SER A 226 -4.00 -6.91 -19.80
N SER A 227 -3.82 -6.20 -20.92
CA SER A 227 -4.75 -6.25 -22.07
C SER A 227 -4.91 -7.66 -22.63
N ALA A 228 -3.84 -8.46 -22.61
CA ALA A 228 -3.87 -9.86 -23.03
C ALA A 228 -4.67 -10.73 -22.04
N ALA A 229 -4.52 -10.54 -20.73
CA ALA A 229 -5.32 -11.23 -19.73
C ALA A 229 -6.81 -10.86 -19.82
N LYS A 230 -7.10 -9.57 -20.06
CA LYS A 230 -8.47 -9.10 -20.33
C LYS A 230 -9.07 -9.82 -21.54
N LYS A 231 -8.36 -9.83 -22.67
CA LYS A 231 -8.83 -10.50 -23.90
C LYS A 231 -9.04 -12.00 -23.70
N LEU A 232 -8.16 -12.67 -22.96
CA LEU A 232 -8.33 -14.08 -22.61
C LEU A 232 -9.66 -14.31 -21.87
N LEU A 233 -9.92 -13.51 -20.83
CA LEU A 233 -11.12 -13.66 -20.00
C LEU A 233 -12.41 -13.22 -20.70
N GLU A 234 -12.34 -12.33 -21.70
CA GLU A 234 -13.50 -11.94 -22.50
C GLU A 234 -13.91 -12.99 -23.53
N THR A 235 -12.96 -13.82 -23.97
CA THR A 235 -13.20 -14.85 -24.98
C THR A 235 -14.16 -15.90 -24.43
N ASN A 236 -15.30 -16.06 -25.10
CA ASN A 236 -16.37 -17.01 -24.73
C ASN A 236 -16.93 -16.81 -23.31
N ALA A 237 -16.73 -15.63 -22.71
CA ALA A 237 -17.14 -15.36 -21.33
C ALA A 237 -18.65 -15.53 -21.08
N GLY A 238 -19.47 -15.36 -22.12
CA GLY A 238 -20.92 -15.50 -22.05
C GLY A 238 -21.41 -16.94 -21.87
N ASP A 239 -20.56 -17.92 -22.15
CA ASP A 239 -20.90 -19.35 -22.03
C ASP A 239 -20.79 -19.86 -20.59
N TYR A 240 -20.25 -19.04 -19.68
CA TYR A 240 -19.95 -19.40 -18.30
C TYR A 240 -20.68 -18.45 -17.34
N THR A 241 -21.05 -18.97 -16.17
CA THR A 241 -21.53 -18.12 -15.08
C THR A 241 -20.42 -17.20 -14.57
N TRP A 242 -19.17 -17.70 -14.53
CA TRP A 242 -17.99 -16.95 -14.17
C TRP A 242 -16.90 -17.15 -15.24
N ALA A 243 -16.44 -16.04 -15.81
CA ALA A 243 -15.32 -16.05 -16.76
C ALA A 243 -14.02 -16.51 -16.08
N ALA A 244 -13.89 -16.27 -14.78
CA ALA A 244 -12.82 -16.87 -13.99
C ALA A 244 -13.18 -17.02 -12.51
N ALA A 245 -12.34 -17.73 -11.76
CA ALA A 245 -12.33 -17.72 -10.31
C ALA A 245 -10.93 -17.33 -9.79
N ALA A 246 -10.86 -16.54 -8.72
CA ALA A 246 -9.61 -16.12 -8.11
C ALA A 246 -9.71 -16.16 -6.58
N VAL A 247 -8.59 -16.45 -5.92
CA VAL A 247 -8.50 -16.38 -4.46
C VAL A 247 -8.45 -14.92 -4.02
N GLY A 248 -9.31 -14.56 -3.07
CA GLY A 248 -9.46 -13.19 -2.56
C GLY A 248 -10.41 -12.34 -3.41
N SER A 249 -11.30 -11.60 -2.74
CA SER A 249 -12.24 -10.69 -3.39
C SER A 249 -11.53 -9.52 -4.09
N GLN A 250 -10.40 -9.07 -3.53
CA GLN A 250 -9.59 -7.99 -4.11
C GLN A 250 -9.01 -8.36 -5.47
N ASN A 251 -8.50 -9.59 -5.59
CA ASN A 251 -7.96 -10.09 -6.84
C ASN A 251 -9.09 -10.28 -7.87
N SER A 252 -10.20 -10.89 -7.44
CA SER A 252 -11.38 -11.10 -8.29
C SER A 252 -11.94 -9.79 -8.83
N ALA A 253 -12.10 -8.78 -7.97
CA ALA A 253 -12.63 -7.48 -8.32
C ALA A 253 -11.82 -6.78 -9.41
N SER A 254 -10.47 -6.87 -9.36
CA SER A 254 -9.63 -6.30 -10.42
C SER A 254 -9.92 -6.89 -11.80
N TYR A 255 -10.08 -8.21 -11.90
CA TYR A 255 -10.44 -8.86 -13.16
C TYR A 255 -11.87 -8.54 -13.58
N GLN A 256 -12.82 -8.43 -12.64
CA GLN A 256 -14.20 -8.01 -12.95
C GLN A 256 -14.24 -6.60 -13.52
N LEU A 257 -13.56 -5.64 -12.89
CA LEU A 257 -13.53 -4.24 -13.33
C LEU A 257 -12.83 -4.09 -14.69
N ALA A 258 -11.75 -4.84 -14.93
CA ALA A 258 -11.03 -4.78 -16.20
C ALA A 258 -11.83 -5.35 -17.38
N THR A 259 -12.57 -6.44 -17.15
CA THR A 259 -13.27 -7.21 -18.21
C THR A 259 -14.76 -6.91 -18.31
N GLY A 260 -15.38 -6.37 -17.26
CA GLY A 260 -16.84 -6.30 -17.13
C GLY A 260 -17.51 -7.67 -17.01
N LYS A 261 -16.76 -8.75 -16.74
CA LYS A 261 -17.26 -10.12 -16.66
C LYS A 261 -17.32 -10.62 -15.21
N PRO A 262 -18.24 -11.54 -14.87
CA PRO A 262 -18.29 -12.13 -13.54
C PRO A 262 -17.01 -12.93 -13.24
N VAL A 263 -16.40 -12.70 -12.08
CA VAL A 263 -15.27 -13.47 -11.56
C VAL A 263 -15.61 -13.91 -10.14
N MET A 264 -15.53 -15.21 -9.88
CA MET A 264 -15.82 -15.78 -8.57
C MET A 264 -14.68 -15.47 -7.59
N ALA A 265 -15.03 -14.90 -6.44
CA ALA A 265 -14.12 -14.79 -5.32
C ALA A 265 -14.12 -16.08 -4.49
N ILE A 266 -12.93 -16.64 -4.27
CA ILE A 266 -12.70 -17.79 -3.41
C ILE A 266 -12.09 -17.29 -2.09
N GLY A 267 -12.75 -17.65 -0.98
CA GLY A 267 -12.28 -17.43 0.37
C GLY A 267 -12.40 -15.99 0.90
N GLY A 268 -13.38 -15.23 0.42
CA GLY A 268 -13.67 -13.90 0.96
C GLY A 268 -12.56 -12.90 0.68
N PHE A 269 -12.32 -11.97 1.62
CA PHE A 269 -11.35 -10.88 1.42
C PHE A 269 -9.91 -11.41 1.25
N ASN A 270 -9.49 -12.34 2.11
CA ASN A 270 -8.11 -12.83 2.20
C ASN A 270 -7.89 -14.28 1.75
N GLY A 271 -8.91 -14.95 1.22
CA GLY A 271 -8.82 -16.37 0.85
C GLY A 271 -9.00 -17.35 2.03
N THR A 272 -9.45 -16.89 3.20
CA THR A 272 -9.60 -17.70 4.41
C THR A 272 -11.00 -18.25 4.61
N ASP A 273 -12.02 -17.63 4.00
CA ASP A 273 -13.39 -18.09 4.19
C ASP A 273 -13.58 -19.46 3.51
N PRO A 274 -14.34 -20.39 4.10
CA PRO A 274 -14.58 -21.70 3.50
C PRO A 274 -15.65 -21.63 2.40
N SER A 275 -15.53 -20.68 1.47
CA SER A 275 -16.52 -20.41 0.42
C SER A 275 -15.88 -20.10 -0.93
N PRO A 276 -16.23 -20.85 -2.00
CA PRO A 276 -16.92 -22.14 -1.94
C PRO A 276 -16.08 -23.21 -1.25
N THR A 277 -16.72 -24.29 -0.78
CA THR A 277 -16.00 -25.51 -0.41
C THR A 277 -15.34 -26.15 -1.63
N LEU A 278 -14.32 -27.00 -1.42
CA LEU A 278 -13.69 -27.74 -2.53
C LEU A 278 -14.72 -28.58 -3.32
N ALA A 279 -15.66 -29.23 -2.64
CA ALA A 279 -16.70 -30.04 -3.27
C ALA A 279 -17.62 -29.19 -4.16
N GLN A 280 -18.05 -28.03 -3.67
CA GLN A 280 -18.86 -27.09 -4.45
C GLN A 280 -18.07 -26.53 -5.64
N PHE A 281 -16.80 -26.17 -5.44
CA PHE A 281 -15.95 -25.67 -6.52
C PHE A 281 -15.81 -26.72 -7.63
N LYS A 282 -15.51 -27.98 -7.28
CA LYS A 282 -15.47 -29.10 -8.22
C LYS A 282 -16.78 -29.24 -8.98
N LYS A 283 -17.93 -29.17 -8.27
CA LYS A 283 -19.24 -29.22 -8.91
C LYS A 283 -19.43 -28.08 -9.91
N TYR A 284 -19.04 -26.85 -9.58
CA TYR A 284 -19.15 -25.72 -10.50
C TYR A 284 -18.28 -25.88 -11.75
N VAL A 285 -17.10 -26.47 -11.60
CA VAL A 285 -16.25 -26.82 -12.75
C VAL A 285 -16.89 -27.90 -13.61
N THR A 286 -17.38 -28.99 -13.01
CA THR A 286 -18.05 -30.07 -13.74
C THR A 286 -19.35 -29.61 -14.42
N ASP A 287 -20.09 -28.70 -13.80
CA ASP A 287 -21.29 -28.09 -14.37
C ASP A 287 -20.96 -27.06 -15.48
N GLY A 288 -19.68 -26.85 -15.82
CA GLY A 288 -19.26 -25.89 -16.85
C GLY A 288 -19.48 -24.43 -16.47
N LYS A 289 -19.57 -24.09 -15.18
CA LYS A 289 -19.90 -22.72 -14.73
C LYS A 289 -18.71 -21.78 -14.67
N ILE A 290 -17.48 -22.30 -14.64
CA ILE A 290 -16.25 -21.52 -14.47
C ILE A 290 -15.29 -21.85 -15.60
N HIS A 291 -14.84 -20.83 -16.35
CA HIS A 291 -13.89 -21.05 -17.46
C HIS A 291 -12.44 -21.16 -16.97
N TYR A 292 -11.92 -20.11 -16.33
CA TYR A 292 -10.53 -20.08 -15.86
C TYR A 292 -10.42 -20.05 -14.34
N PHE A 293 -9.33 -20.59 -13.81
CA PHE A 293 -8.87 -20.27 -12.46
C PHE A 293 -7.61 -19.42 -12.53
N ILE A 294 -7.61 -18.29 -11.83
CA ILE A 294 -6.48 -17.35 -11.79
C ILE A 294 -5.61 -17.71 -10.59
N SER A 295 -4.40 -18.16 -10.87
CA SER A 295 -3.41 -18.38 -9.83
C SER A 295 -2.83 -17.04 -9.40
N GLY A 296 -2.97 -16.72 -8.11
CA GLY A 296 -2.42 -15.50 -7.54
C GLY A 296 -0.89 -15.53 -7.63
N GLY A 297 -0.33 -14.80 -8.59
CA GLY A 297 1.10 -14.52 -8.63
C GLY A 297 1.43 -13.44 -7.61
N GLY A 298 1.65 -13.80 -6.34
CA GLY A 298 2.02 -12.85 -5.31
C GLY A 298 1.95 -13.36 -3.88
N MET A 299 3.03 -13.19 -3.14
CA MET A 299 3.19 -13.52 -1.72
C MET A 299 2.04 -12.99 -0.82
N GLY A 300 0.97 -13.78 -0.73
CA GLY A 300 0.12 -13.94 0.46
C GLY A 300 0.48 -15.20 1.24
N GLY A 301 1.59 -15.87 0.88
CA GLY A 301 2.20 -16.96 1.63
C GLY A 301 3.08 -16.44 2.75
N GLY A 302 2.53 -15.59 3.62
CA GLY A 302 3.13 -15.37 4.94
C GLY A 302 2.99 -16.67 5.71
N ASN A 303 4.14 -17.30 6.01
CA ASN A 303 4.34 -18.49 6.84
C ASN A 303 3.16 -18.83 7.76
N SER A 304 2.15 -19.49 7.20
CA SER A 304 1.06 -20.10 7.94
C SER A 304 0.99 -21.50 7.39
N SER A 305 1.38 -22.44 8.22
CA SER A 305 1.30 -23.88 8.02
C SER A 305 -0.14 -24.34 7.73
N SER A 306 -0.72 -23.97 6.58
CA SER A 306 -2.09 -24.33 6.21
C SER A 306 -2.13 -25.04 4.86
N THR A 307 -1.66 -26.28 4.89
CA THR A 307 -2.16 -27.36 4.04
C THR A 307 -3.68 -27.60 4.23
N THR A 308 -4.37 -26.80 5.05
CA THR A 308 -5.74 -26.97 5.53
C THR A 308 -6.74 -25.90 5.09
N SER A 309 -6.35 -24.76 4.48
CA SER A 309 -7.34 -23.78 4.02
C SER A 309 -8.05 -24.25 2.73
N THR A 310 -9.35 -24.00 2.63
CA THR A 310 -10.18 -24.42 1.48
C THR A 310 -9.65 -23.85 0.16
N SER A 311 -9.21 -22.59 0.15
CA SER A 311 -8.62 -21.95 -1.02
C SER A 311 -7.31 -22.62 -1.48
N SER A 312 -6.48 -23.07 -0.54
CA SER A 312 -5.26 -23.83 -0.84
C SER A 312 -5.60 -25.18 -1.46
N GLN A 313 -6.58 -25.91 -0.89
CA GLN A 313 -7.07 -27.17 -1.44
C GLN A 313 -7.62 -27.04 -2.86
N ILE A 314 -8.39 -25.97 -3.14
CA ILE A 314 -8.88 -25.65 -4.49
C ILE A 314 -7.72 -25.38 -5.43
N SER A 315 -6.77 -24.54 -5.03
CA SER A 315 -5.61 -24.18 -5.86
C SER A 315 -4.74 -25.39 -6.20
N SER A 316 -4.48 -26.27 -5.23
CA SER A 316 -3.74 -27.52 -5.44
C SER A 316 -4.49 -28.47 -6.35
N TRP A 317 -5.81 -28.63 -6.16
CA TRP A 317 -6.63 -29.47 -7.04
C TRP A 317 -6.63 -28.95 -8.47
N VAL A 318 -6.81 -27.65 -8.68
CA VAL A 318 -6.78 -27.06 -10.03
C VAL A 318 -5.41 -27.28 -10.69
N THR A 319 -4.34 -26.98 -9.96
CA THR A 319 -2.97 -27.07 -10.48
C THR A 319 -2.61 -28.50 -10.91
N ALA A 320 -3.14 -29.50 -10.23
CA ALA A 320 -2.87 -30.90 -10.51
C ALA A 320 -3.71 -31.50 -11.66
N ASN A 321 -4.83 -30.87 -12.04
CA ASN A 321 -5.83 -31.48 -12.92
C ASN A 321 -6.13 -30.70 -14.20
N PHE A 322 -5.65 -29.45 -14.36
CA PHE A 322 -6.01 -28.60 -15.51
C PHE A 322 -4.80 -27.98 -16.20
N LYS A 323 -4.99 -27.66 -17.48
CA LYS A 323 -3.95 -27.08 -18.32
C LYS A 323 -3.60 -25.66 -17.87
N LYS A 324 -2.32 -25.42 -17.61
CA LYS A 324 -1.78 -24.09 -17.31
C LYS A 324 -1.71 -23.23 -18.58
N VAL A 325 -2.18 -21.98 -18.48
CA VAL A 325 -2.14 -20.95 -19.52
C VAL A 325 -1.49 -19.70 -18.93
N THR A 326 -0.33 -19.29 -19.44
CA THR A 326 0.37 -18.08 -18.97
C THR A 326 0.12 -16.93 -19.94
N VAL A 327 -0.36 -15.79 -19.44
CA VAL A 327 -0.59 -14.58 -20.23
C VAL A 327 0.04 -13.37 -19.56
N GLY A 328 1.15 -12.90 -20.12
CA GLY A 328 1.99 -11.88 -19.48
C GLY A 328 2.56 -12.40 -18.16
N SER A 329 2.39 -11.63 -17.08
CA SER A 329 2.80 -12.02 -15.72
C SER A 329 1.76 -12.85 -14.97
N ALA A 330 0.55 -13.03 -15.51
CA ALA A 330 -0.54 -13.75 -14.86
C ALA A 330 -0.57 -15.22 -15.29
N THR A 331 -0.86 -16.11 -14.34
CA THR A 331 -1.04 -17.55 -14.58
C THR A 331 -2.51 -17.91 -14.44
N PHE A 332 -3.05 -18.55 -15.46
CA PHE A 332 -4.40 -19.09 -15.52
C PHE A 332 -4.34 -20.62 -15.62
N TYR A 333 -5.41 -21.28 -15.23
CA TYR A 333 -5.67 -22.69 -15.48
C TYR A 333 -7.01 -22.79 -16.19
N ASP A 334 -7.03 -23.45 -17.35
CA ASP A 334 -8.24 -23.66 -18.15
C ASP A 334 -9.04 -24.84 -17.59
N LEU A 335 -10.17 -24.54 -16.94
CA LEU A 335 -11.01 -25.52 -16.26
C LEU A 335 -11.83 -26.37 -17.24
N THR A 336 -11.74 -26.10 -18.54
CA THR A 336 -12.33 -26.92 -19.62
C THR A 336 -11.34 -27.89 -20.24
N GLN A 337 -10.06 -27.82 -19.85
CA GLN A 337 -8.98 -28.65 -20.39
C GLN A 337 -8.32 -29.47 -19.28
N PRO A 338 -8.93 -30.59 -18.85
CA PRO A 338 -8.31 -31.52 -17.91
C PRO A 338 -6.99 -32.07 -18.47
N THR A 339 -6.00 -32.28 -17.59
CA THR A 339 -4.70 -32.89 -17.94
C THR A 339 -4.66 -34.40 -17.72
N LYS A 340 -5.76 -34.99 -17.24
CA LYS A 340 -5.96 -36.42 -17.02
C LYS A 340 -7.34 -36.83 -17.52
#